data_AF-A0A916F6X4-F1
#
_entry.id   AF-A0A916F6X4-F1
#
_cell.length_a   1.000
_cell.length_b   1.000
_cell.length_c   1.000
_cell.angle_alpha   90.00
_cell.angle_beta   90.00
_cell.angle_gamma   90.00
#
_symmetry.space_group_name_H-M   'P 1'
#
loop_
_entity.id
_entity.type
_entity.pdbx_description
1 polymer ?
#
loop_
_entity_poly.entity_id
_entity_poly.type
_entity_poly.pdbx_seq_one_letter_code
_entity_poly.pdbx_strand_id
1 'polypeptide(L)'
;MITGYATQAGTAAYADRHNTVAYHTVGPEGLHVSQAGFGCYRISAGIQAHAAALEQALQSGINLIDTSTNYADGDSEQLVGAVLQQVVDKHSLTRDQVVVVSKVGYLQGQNLTLSRDRDAAGRPFPDLVAYGPDLQHCIHPEFIADQLTRSLDRLGLATLDCYLLHNPEYYLEWALKTQMTLEDARAEYYRRIQLAFSHLEKEVTAGRIRTYGISSNAFPVSRENPQFTSLENIWDIVTRNGDDHHFALVQMPLNIMERGAVLEMNQAGPKSVLTLAHEKNLGVLINRPLNAFDGNSLVRLADTKAATAQPHDTIIRKIRMVIKSETRLWRKILPDCEAIPDGIKIRIKEQAAVGDALKHYWKNFGSYERWRQTKNSMFLPRVQGVFDYLAQQADAHADLAGWIEAHAACLEDAFTAVASQYSAAAARRTTSIRAAISAADPDWARAHSLSQGAVRAIRSTKGVSAVLVGMRRPAYVDDILTELQQPVQTTERAGSWESL
;
A
#
# COMPACT_ATOMS: atom_id res chain seq x y z
N MET A 1 18.18 6.01 17.23
CA MET A 1 17.76 4.67 16.79
C MET A 1 17.05 4.01 17.95
N ILE A 2 15.82 3.56 17.74
CA ILE A 2 14.99 2.87 18.73
C ILE A 2 15.46 1.41 18.79
N THR A 3 15.83 0.95 19.99
CA THR A 3 16.28 -0.42 20.24
C THR A 3 15.11 -1.34 20.58
N GLY A 4 15.29 -2.64 20.37
CA GLY A 4 14.29 -3.67 20.70
C GLY A 4 13.37 -4.01 19.52
N TYR A 5 12.42 -4.89 19.81
CA TYR A 5 11.49 -5.49 18.85
C TYR A 5 10.20 -5.89 19.58
N ALA A 6 9.12 -6.17 18.83
CA ALA A 6 7.84 -6.60 19.36
C ALA A 6 7.99 -7.86 20.21
N THR A 7 7.37 -7.88 21.39
CA THR A 7 7.37 -9.09 22.24
C THR A 7 5.95 -9.56 22.51
N GLN A 8 5.79 -10.85 22.82
CA GLN A 8 4.50 -11.39 23.23
C GLN A 8 3.91 -10.60 24.42
N ALA A 9 4.74 -10.30 25.43
CA ALA A 9 4.32 -9.55 26.61
C ALA A 9 3.94 -8.10 26.29
N GLY A 10 4.76 -7.39 25.49
CA GLY A 10 4.49 -6.01 25.11
C GLY A 10 3.23 -5.89 24.26
N THR A 11 3.09 -6.72 23.23
CA THR A 11 1.91 -6.74 22.37
C THR A 11 0.64 -7.16 23.10
N ALA A 12 0.70 -8.12 24.03
CA ALA A 12 -0.43 -8.49 24.88
C ALA A 12 -0.84 -7.32 25.80
N ALA A 13 0.11 -6.69 26.48
CA ALA A 13 -0.16 -5.55 27.34
C ALA A 13 -0.74 -4.35 26.56
N TYR A 14 -0.35 -4.17 25.30
CA TYR A 14 -0.95 -3.19 24.41
C TYR A 14 -2.41 -3.56 24.08
N ALA A 15 -2.67 -4.82 23.70
CA ALA A 15 -4.02 -5.29 23.42
C ALA A 15 -4.96 -5.15 24.63
N ASP A 16 -4.49 -5.46 25.85
CA ASP A 16 -5.26 -5.31 27.08
C ASP A 16 -5.67 -3.85 27.36
N ARG A 17 -4.77 -2.89 27.09
CA ARG A 17 -5.09 -1.45 27.20
C ARG A 17 -6.09 -0.97 26.16
N HIS A 18 -6.16 -1.64 25.02
CA HIS A 18 -7.05 -1.34 23.91
C HIS A 18 -8.08 -2.45 23.70
N ASN A 19 -8.66 -2.96 24.79
CA ASN A 19 -9.55 -4.13 24.80
C ASN A 19 -10.84 -4.00 23.98
N THR A 20 -11.17 -2.79 23.50
CA THR A 20 -12.27 -2.57 22.56
C THR A 20 -11.90 -2.89 21.12
N VAL A 21 -10.61 -3.02 20.79
CA VAL A 21 -10.14 -3.39 19.44
C VAL A 21 -9.92 -4.89 19.37
N ALA A 22 -10.27 -5.51 18.24
CA ALA A 22 -10.03 -6.94 18.05
C ALA A 22 -8.57 -7.24 17.64
N TYR A 23 -8.00 -8.27 18.27
CA TYR A 23 -6.63 -8.76 18.03
C TYR A 23 -6.63 -10.25 17.66
N HIS A 24 -5.57 -10.68 17.00
CA HIS A 24 -5.22 -12.08 16.80
C HIS A 24 -3.80 -12.36 17.28
N THR A 25 -3.56 -13.59 17.74
CA THR A 25 -2.23 -14.10 17.98
C THR A 25 -1.63 -14.54 16.65
N VAL A 26 -0.44 -14.06 16.31
CA VAL A 26 0.17 -14.24 14.98
C VAL A 26 1.57 -14.84 15.09
N GLY A 27 1.82 -15.83 14.22
CA GLY A 27 3.12 -16.45 14.04
C GLY A 27 3.58 -17.31 15.23
N PRO A 28 4.76 -17.94 15.12
CA PRO A 28 5.29 -18.81 16.17
C PRO A 28 5.69 -18.06 17.44
N GLU A 29 6.00 -16.76 17.34
CA GLU A 29 6.34 -15.91 18.51
C GLU A 29 5.12 -15.50 19.35
N GLY A 30 3.89 -15.78 18.90
CA GLY A 30 2.67 -15.53 19.67
C GLY A 30 2.34 -14.05 19.87
N LEU A 31 2.70 -13.18 18.92
CA LEU A 31 2.48 -11.74 19.01
C LEU A 31 0.98 -11.39 18.91
N HIS A 32 0.50 -10.48 19.75
CA HIS A 32 -0.89 -10.00 19.70
C HIS A 32 -0.99 -8.80 18.75
N VAL A 33 -1.62 -9.02 17.59
CA VAL A 33 -1.68 -8.04 16.51
C VAL A 33 -3.12 -7.63 16.24
N SER A 34 -3.36 -6.33 16.06
CA SER A 34 -4.68 -5.81 15.69
C SER A 34 -5.17 -6.43 14.37
N GLN A 35 -6.44 -6.80 14.29
CA GLN A 35 -7.02 -7.45 13.10
C GLN A 35 -7.00 -6.58 11.83
N ALA A 36 -6.66 -5.29 11.95
CA ALA A 36 -6.20 -4.47 10.83
C ALA A 36 -4.80 -3.90 11.12
N GLY A 37 -3.98 -3.78 10.07
CA GLY A 37 -2.69 -3.11 10.11
C GLY A 37 -2.69 -1.83 9.28
N PHE A 38 -1.80 -0.91 9.64
CA PHE A 38 -1.55 0.31 8.89
C PHE A 38 -0.67 0.02 7.66
N GLY A 39 -1.30 -0.07 6.50
CA GLY A 39 -0.61 -0.24 5.23
C GLY A 39 -0.03 1.08 4.73
N CYS A 40 1.29 1.14 4.58
CA CYS A 40 2.02 2.37 4.27
C CYS A 40 2.20 2.60 2.74
N TYR A 41 1.45 1.90 1.89
CA TYR A 41 1.46 2.18 0.46
C TYR A 41 0.79 3.53 0.18
N ARG A 42 1.51 4.43 -0.50
CA ARG A 42 1.10 5.83 -0.81
C ARG A 42 1.00 6.76 0.40
N ILE A 43 1.75 6.48 1.47
CA ILE A 43 2.16 7.49 2.44
C ILE A 43 3.59 7.94 2.14
N SER A 44 3.98 9.10 2.64
CA SER A 44 5.29 9.73 2.44
C SER A 44 5.49 10.76 3.57
N ALA A 45 6.74 10.92 3.99
CA ALA A 45 7.20 11.94 4.90
C ALA A 45 6.85 13.36 4.40
N GLY A 46 6.77 14.33 5.31
CA GLY A 46 6.38 15.70 4.98
C GLY A 46 4.87 15.94 4.79
N ILE A 47 4.05 14.89 4.67
CA ILE A 47 2.59 15.02 4.61
C ILE A 47 1.99 14.89 6.00
N GLN A 48 1.63 16.01 6.64
CA GLN A 48 1.11 16.06 8.01
C GLN A 48 -0.09 15.13 8.24
N ALA A 49 -1.02 15.04 7.29
CA ALA A 49 -2.17 14.15 7.40
C ALA A 49 -1.79 12.66 7.47
N HIS A 50 -0.67 12.26 6.85
CA HIS A 50 -0.17 10.89 6.93
C HIS A 50 0.42 10.60 8.31
N ALA A 51 1.23 11.53 8.85
CA ALA A 51 1.79 11.44 10.19
C ALA A 51 0.69 11.36 11.26
N ALA A 52 -0.29 12.28 11.18
CA ALA A 52 -1.42 12.32 12.10
C ALA A 52 -2.25 11.03 12.07
N ALA A 53 -2.46 10.44 10.89
CA ALA A 53 -3.18 9.18 10.77
C ALA A 53 -2.42 8.00 11.40
N LEU A 54 -1.10 7.92 11.19
CA LEU A 54 -0.29 6.85 11.80
C LEU A 54 -0.21 7.03 13.33
N GLU A 55 0.01 8.24 13.83
CA GLU A 55 0.00 8.54 15.27
C GLU A 55 -1.35 8.16 15.90
N GLN A 56 -2.46 8.55 15.27
CA GLN A 56 -3.80 8.18 15.75
C GLN A 56 -4.02 6.67 15.76
N ALA A 57 -3.61 5.95 14.71
CA ALA A 57 -3.74 4.50 14.64
C ALA A 57 -3.00 3.81 15.80
N LEU A 58 -1.76 4.21 16.05
CA LEU A 58 -0.94 3.71 17.16
C LEU A 58 -1.47 4.08 18.54
N GLN A 59 -2.14 5.22 18.68
CA GLN A 59 -2.74 5.62 19.96
C GLN A 59 -4.09 4.95 20.21
N SER A 60 -4.70 4.37 19.18
CA SER A 60 -6.09 3.87 19.23
C SER A 60 -6.21 2.35 19.12
N GLY A 61 -5.11 1.61 19.23
CA GLY A 61 -5.14 0.14 19.25
C GLY A 61 -4.72 -0.55 17.95
N ILE A 62 -4.18 0.15 16.96
CA ILE A 62 -3.56 -0.51 15.79
C ILE A 62 -2.06 -0.61 16.03
N ASN A 63 -1.51 -1.83 16.06
CA ASN A 63 -0.09 -2.05 16.37
C ASN A 63 0.69 -2.80 15.28
N LEU A 64 0.10 -3.04 14.11
CA LEU A 64 0.81 -3.56 12.95
C LEU A 64 1.04 -2.46 11.92
N ILE A 65 2.29 -2.28 11.52
CA ILE A 65 2.71 -1.37 10.45
C ILE A 65 3.32 -2.21 9.33
N ASP A 66 2.82 -2.02 8.11
CA ASP A 66 3.34 -2.67 6.90
C ASP A 66 3.85 -1.62 5.91
N THR A 67 5.17 -1.62 5.69
CA THR A 67 5.86 -0.68 4.78
C THR A 67 6.76 -1.42 3.78
N SER A 68 7.54 -0.72 2.98
CA SER A 68 8.47 -1.29 2.00
C SER A 68 9.47 -0.25 1.52
N THR A 69 10.68 -0.70 1.18
CA THR A 69 11.78 0.11 0.62
C THR A 69 11.36 1.00 -0.56
N ASN A 70 10.51 0.50 -1.46
CA ASN A 70 10.10 1.21 -2.67
C ASN A 70 8.89 2.15 -2.48
N TYR A 71 8.26 2.18 -1.30
CA TYR A 71 7.08 3.01 -1.09
C TYR A 71 7.49 4.48 -0.96
N ALA A 72 7.09 5.28 -1.95
CA ALA A 72 7.46 6.68 -2.08
C ALA A 72 8.99 6.89 -1.99
N ASP A 73 9.76 6.02 -2.65
CA ASP A 73 11.23 6.09 -2.69
C ASP A 73 11.90 6.08 -1.30
N GLY A 74 11.27 5.40 -0.33
CA GLY A 74 11.75 5.28 1.05
C GLY A 74 11.13 6.27 2.03
N ASP A 75 10.41 7.29 1.57
CA ASP A 75 9.75 8.29 2.43
C ASP A 75 8.73 7.67 3.38
N SER A 76 8.13 6.55 2.99
CA SER A 76 7.16 5.82 3.80
C SER A 76 7.81 5.24 5.06
N GLU A 77 9.01 4.67 4.93
CA GLU A 77 9.81 4.19 6.06
C GLU A 77 10.29 5.36 6.95
N GLN A 78 10.70 6.48 6.35
CA GLN A 78 11.09 7.67 7.11
C GLN A 78 9.93 8.23 7.94
N LEU A 79 8.73 8.29 7.36
CA LEU A 79 7.52 8.72 8.08
C LEU A 79 7.23 7.79 9.27
N VAL A 80 7.29 6.47 9.05
CA VAL A 80 7.08 5.48 10.12
C VAL A 80 8.10 5.67 11.24
N GLY A 81 9.39 5.80 10.90
CA GLY A 81 10.45 6.01 11.88
C GLY A 81 10.26 7.28 12.69
N ALA A 82 9.93 8.41 12.03
CA ALA A 82 9.68 9.67 12.70
C ALA A 82 8.48 9.61 13.67
N VAL A 83 7.37 8.99 13.25
CA VAL A 83 6.18 8.85 14.11
C VAL A 83 6.47 7.90 15.27
N LEU A 84 7.15 6.78 15.04
CA LEU A 84 7.52 5.84 16.11
C LEU A 84 8.43 6.50 17.14
N GLN A 85 9.45 7.24 16.70
CA GLN A 85 10.35 7.97 17.60
C GLN A 85 9.55 8.98 18.44
N GLN A 86 8.65 9.74 17.81
CA GLN A 86 7.79 10.69 18.50
C GLN A 86 6.91 10.03 19.59
N VAL A 87 6.25 8.90 19.29
CA VAL A 87 5.34 8.26 20.27
C VAL A 87 6.11 7.54 21.39
N VAL A 88 7.33 7.07 21.12
CA VAL A 88 8.24 6.49 22.12
C VAL A 88 8.81 7.57 23.03
N ASP A 89 9.25 8.70 22.48
CA ASP A 89 9.78 9.83 23.25
C ASP A 89 8.71 10.45 24.16
N LYS A 90 7.44 10.44 23.72
CA LYS A 90 6.29 10.84 24.53
C LYS A 90 5.87 9.80 25.58
N HIS A 91 6.51 8.63 25.64
CA HIS A 91 6.15 7.48 26.48
C HIS A 91 4.70 7.00 26.30
N SER A 92 4.10 7.25 25.13
CA SER A 92 2.74 6.78 24.82
C SER A 92 2.72 5.33 24.35
N LEU A 93 3.88 4.81 23.94
CA LEU A 93 4.10 3.48 23.38
C LEU A 93 5.56 3.08 23.64
N THR A 94 5.83 1.79 23.80
CA THR A 94 7.18 1.23 23.76
C THR A 94 7.40 0.35 22.52
N ARG A 95 8.64 0.22 22.03
CA ARG A 95 8.97 -0.51 20.79
C ARG A 95 8.47 -1.95 20.77
N ASP A 96 8.42 -2.60 21.93
CA ASP A 96 7.97 -3.98 22.11
C ASP A 96 6.46 -4.20 21.96
N GLN A 97 5.70 -3.12 21.76
CA GLN A 97 4.25 -3.14 21.60
C GLN A 97 3.79 -3.08 20.13
N VAL A 98 4.69 -2.76 19.19
CA VAL A 98 4.38 -2.56 17.77
C VAL A 98 5.12 -3.54 16.90
N VAL A 99 4.42 -4.14 15.95
CA VAL A 99 4.98 -5.00 14.90
C VAL A 99 5.22 -4.17 13.64
N VAL A 100 6.46 -4.12 13.18
CA VAL A 100 6.88 -3.41 11.97
C VAL A 100 7.37 -4.42 10.94
N VAL A 101 6.67 -4.46 9.79
CA VAL A 101 6.98 -5.29 8.63
C VAL A 101 7.50 -4.40 7.51
N SER A 102 8.68 -4.70 6.97
CA SER A 102 9.18 -4.09 5.73
C SER A 102 9.45 -5.16 4.67
N LYS A 103 9.79 -4.74 3.44
CA LYS A 103 9.94 -5.63 2.29
C LYS A 103 11.05 -5.19 1.35
N VAL A 104 11.59 -6.17 0.62
CA VAL A 104 12.67 -6.01 -0.35
C VAL A 104 12.36 -6.73 -1.66
N GLY A 105 12.74 -6.13 -2.78
CA GLY A 105 12.58 -6.75 -4.09
C GLY A 105 12.66 -5.74 -5.22
N TYR A 106 12.05 -4.57 -5.02
CA TYR A 106 11.89 -3.57 -6.05
C TYR A 106 13.07 -2.59 -6.14
N LEU A 107 13.53 -2.35 -7.37
CA LEU A 107 14.48 -1.29 -7.71
C LEU A 107 13.77 -0.28 -8.62
N GLN A 108 13.40 0.84 -8.01
CA GLN A 108 12.78 2.03 -8.62
C GLN A 108 13.40 3.26 -7.97
N GLY A 109 13.23 4.45 -8.55
CA GLY A 109 13.73 5.70 -7.96
C GLY A 109 15.21 5.64 -7.61
N GLN A 110 15.57 5.97 -6.37
CA GLN A 110 16.95 5.92 -5.86
C GLN A 110 17.58 4.53 -5.94
N ASN A 111 16.80 3.45 -5.73
CA ASN A 111 17.33 2.09 -5.85
C ASN A 111 17.66 1.73 -7.31
N LEU A 112 16.93 2.28 -8.28
CA LEU A 112 17.27 2.11 -9.69
C LEU A 112 18.52 2.90 -10.07
N THR A 113 18.68 4.12 -9.52
CA THR A 113 19.93 4.89 -9.66
C THR A 113 21.11 4.12 -9.09
N LEU A 114 21.00 3.60 -7.86
CA LEU A 114 22.03 2.77 -7.22
C LEU A 114 22.40 1.55 -8.07
N SER A 115 21.41 0.87 -8.65
CA SER A 115 21.63 -0.26 -9.54
C SER A 115 22.44 0.12 -10.78
N ARG A 116 22.07 1.24 -11.44
CA ARG A 116 22.76 1.76 -12.62
C ARG A 116 24.20 2.20 -12.29
N ASP A 117 24.43 2.82 -11.14
CA ASP A 117 25.76 3.23 -10.70
C ASP A 117 26.67 2.02 -10.43
N ARG A 118 26.11 0.97 -9.83
CA ARG A 118 26.82 -0.30 -9.60
C ARG A 118 27.17 -1.02 -10.90
N ASP A 119 26.25 -1.03 -11.85
CA ASP A 119 26.47 -1.61 -13.17
C ASP A 119 27.56 -0.85 -13.94
N ALA A 120 27.50 0.48 -13.95
CA ALA A 120 28.54 1.34 -14.53
C ALA A 120 29.92 1.13 -13.88
N ALA A 121 29.96 0.76 -12.60
CA ALA A 121 31.17 0.41 -11.87
C ALA A 121 31.62 -1.06 -12.07
N GLY A 122 30.97 -1.82 -12.95
CA GLY A 122 31.29 -3.23 -13.23
C GLY A 122 30.94 -4.20 -12.11
N ARG A 123 30.02 -3.82 -11.20
CA ARG A 123 29.61 -4.63 -10.04
C ARG A 123 28.08 -4.69 -9.91
N PRO A 124 27.35 -5.12 -10.95
CA PRO A 124 25.90 -5.25 -10.88
C PRO A 124 25.48 -6.19 -9.74
N PHE A 125 24.28 -6.01 -9.22
CA PHE A 125 23.74 -7.01 -8.29
C PHE A 125 23.56 -8.34 -9.04
N PRO A 126 24.04 -9.46 -8.48
CA PRO A 126 23.74 -10.77 -9.06
C PRO A 126 22.23 -11.02 -9.06
N ASP A 127 21.76 -11.87 -9.96
CA ASP A 127 20.34 -12.24 -10.06
C ASP A 127 19.37 -11.04 -10.22
N LEU A 128 19.85 -9.91 -10.74
CA LEU A 128 19.01 -8.78 -11.09
C LEU A 128 18.10 -9.09 -12.28
N VAL A 129 16.83 -8.70 -12.19
CA VAL A 129 15.80 -8.88 -13.21
C VAL A 129 15.40 -7.51 -13.74
N ALA A 130 15.57 -7.27 -15.05
CA ALA A 130 15.09 -6.05 -15.70
C ALA A 130 13.69 -6.26 -16.25
N TYR A 131 12.68 -5.83 -15.48
CA TYR A 131 11.27 -6.02 -15.85
C TYR A 131 10.76 -4.96 -16.84
N GLY A 132 11.29 -3.73 -16.75
CA GLY A 132 10.99 -2.63 -17.65
C GLY A 132 12.02 -1.49 -17.53
N PRO A 133 11.88 -0.41 -18.32
CA PRO A 133 12.87 0.69 -18.35
C PRO A 133 13.08 1.36 -16.99
N ASP A 134 12.01 1.45 -16.20
CA ASP A 134 11.98 2.12 -14.89
C ASP A 134 11.69 1.14 -13.73
N LEU A 135 11.87 -0.17 -13.97
CA LEU A 135 11.56 -1.20 -12.99
C LEU A 135 12.50 -2.40 -13.12
N GLN A 136 13.33 -2.58 -12.09
CA GLN A 136 14.12 -3.79 -11.88
C GLN A 136 13.69 -4.50 -10.60
N HIS A 137 14.05 -5.79 -10.47
CA HIS A 137 13.75 -6.61 -9.31
C HIS A 137 14.96 -7.47 -8.90
N CYS A 138 15.23 -7.59 -7.61
CA CYS A 138 16.32 -8.42 -7.08
C CYS A 138 16.00 -8.93 -5.67
N ILE A 139 16.29 -10.20 -5.41
CA ILE A 139 16.23 -10.83 -4.07
C ILE A 139 17.55 -11.52 -3.73
N HIS A 140 18.65 -11.13 -4.38
CA HIS A 140 19.97 -11.69 -4.08
C HIS A 140 20.46 -11.21 -2.70
N PRO A 141 21.18 -12.03 -1.93
CA PRO A 141 21.72 -11.66 -0.62
C PRO A 141 22.43 -10.30 -0.57
N GLU A 142 23.24 -9.95 -1.58
CA GLU A 142 23.90 -8.64 -1.63
C GLU A 142 22.92 -7.46 -1.64
N PHE A 143 21.82 -7.57 -2.38
CA PHE A 143 20.81 -6.54 -2.44
C PHE A 143 19.98 -6.52 -1.15
N ILE A 144 19.63 -7.69 -0.62
CA ILE A 144 18.90 -7.82 0.65
C ILE A 144 19.68 -7.14 1.79
N ALA A 145 20.98 -7.40 1.92
CA ALA A 145 21.83 -6.83 2.96
C ALA A 145 21.94 -5.29 2.85
N ASP A 146 22.17 -4.75 1.65
CA ASP A 146 22.23 -3.30 1.42
C ASP A 146 20.89 -2.64 1.77
N GLN A 147 19.78 -3.20 1.28
CA GLN A 147 18.46 -2.60 1.48
C GLN A 147 17.98 -2.72 2.92
N LEU A 148 18.26 -3.82 3.62
CA LEU A 148 17.93 -3.96 5.04
C LEU A 148 18.64 -2.90 5.87
N THR A 149 19.91 -2.61 5.55
CA THR A 149 20.67 -1.54 6.23
C THR A 149 19.99 -0.20 6.07
N ARG A 150 19.65 0.16 4.84
CA ARG A 150 18.97 1.42 4.53
C ARG A 150 17.56 1.50 5.12
N SER A 151 16.82 0.38 5.16
CA SER A 151 15.50 0.31 5.80
C SER A 151 15.59 0.56 7.30
N LEU A 152 16.52 -0.09 8.00
CA LEU A 152 16.74 0.14 9.43
C LEU A 152 17.15 1.59 9.71
N ASP A 153 18.00 2.17 8.87
CA ASP A 153 18.40 3.59 8.97
C ASP A 153 17.20 4.54 8.78
N ARG A 154 16.41 4.35 7.73
CA ARG A 154 15.22 5.19 7.45
C ARG A 154 14.15 5.06 8.54
N LEU A 155 13.91 3.85 9.02
CA LEU A 155 12.97 3.59 10.11
C LEU A 155 13.52 4.04 11.47
N GLY A 156 14.84 4.26 11.58
CA GLY A 156 15.51 4.51 12.85
C GLY A 156 15.38 3.35 13.83
N LEU A 157 15.29 2.11 13.37
CA LEU A 157 15.12 0.91 14.20
C LEU A 157 16.39 0.06 14.21
N ALA A 158 16.70 -0.58 15.35
CA ALA A 158 17.75 -1.58 15.43
C ALA A 158 17.34 -2.93 14.82
N THR A 159 16.05 -3.27 14.91
CA THR A 159 15.49 -4.57 14.51
C THR A 159 14.11 -4.41 13.87
N LEU A 160 13.88 -5.07 12.74
CA LEU A 160 12.54 -5.28 12.15
C LEU A 160 11.89 -6.54 12.73
N ASP A 161 10.57 -6.52 12.92
CA ASP A 161 9.86 -7.71 13.42
C ASP A 161 9.66 -8.75 12.32
N CYS A 162 9.44 -8.30 11.07
CA CYS A 162 9.44 -9.18 9.92
C CYS A 162 9.98 -8.49 8.66
N TYR A 163 10.71 -9.24 7.82
CA TYR A 163 11.18 -8.77 6.52
C TYR A 163 10.75 -9.70 5.39
N LEU A 164 10.01 -9.16 4.41
CA LEU A 164 9.41 -9.97 3.35
C LEU A 164 10.15 -9.83 2.02
N LEU A 165 10.32 -10.93 1.30
CA LEU A 165 10.61 -10.88 -0.13
C LEU A 165 9.35 -10.37 -0.87
N HIS A 166 9.50 -9.33 -1.66
CA HIS A 166 8.39 -8.59 -2.26
C HIS A 166 8.21 -8.97 -3.73
N ASN A 167 7.12 -9.68 -4.00
CA ASN A 167 6.68 -10.19 -5.31
C ASN A 167 7.81 -10.88 -6.08
N PRO A 168 8.44 -11.94 -5.51
CA PRO A 168 9.53 -12.64 -6.18
C PRO A 168 9.12 -13.21 -7.55
N GLU A 169 7.82 -13.44 -7.79
CA GLU A 169 7.26 -13.91 -9.07
C GLU A 169 7.57 -13.02 -10.29
N TYR A 170 8.06 -11.79 -10.09
CA TYR A 170 8.55 -10.94 -11.19
C TYR A 170 9.65 -11.60 -12.00
N TYR A 171 10.44 -12.48 -11.38
CA TYR A 171 11.40 -13.32 -12.07
C TYR A 171 10.72 -14.28 -13.06
N LEU A 172 9.63 -14.94 -12.67
CA LEU A 172 8.92 -15.90 -13.53
C LEU A 172 8.37 -15.21 -14.78
N GLU A 173 7.77 -14.03 -14.61
CA GLU A 173 7.28 -13.26 -15.76
C GLU A 173 8.41 -12.84 -16.70
N TRP A 174 9.54 -12.39 -16.17
CA TRP A 174 10.72 -12.06 -16.98
C TRP A 174 11.29 -13.28 -17.71
N ALA A 175 11.45 -14.41 -17.01
CA ALA A 175 12.02 -15.64 -17.55
C ALA A 175 11.23 -16.16 -18.76
N LEU A 176 9.90 -16.09 -18.69
CA LEU A 176 9.01 -16.48 -19.77
C LEU A 176 9.10 -15.52 -20.97
N LYS A 177 9.26 -14.21 -20.73
CA LYS A 177 9.53 -13.23 -21.81
C LYS A 177 10.87 -13.48 -22.49
N THR A 178 11.85 -14.04 -21.78
CA THR A 178 13.16 -14.43 -22.32
C THR A 178 13.19 -15.84 -22.92
N GLN A 179 12.03 -16.46 -23.19
CA GLN A 179 11.90 -17.77 -23.82
C GLN A 179 12.49 -18.94 -23.01
N MET A 180 12.67 -18.79 -21.69
CA MET A 180 13.00 -19.94 -20.83
C MET A 180 11.81 -20.90 -20.74
N THR A 181 12.09 -22.19 -20.59
CA THR A 181 11.03 -23.17 -20.28
C THR A 181 10.45 -22.89 -18.90
N LEU A 182 9.16 -23.21 -18.70
CA LEU A 182 8.53 -23.02 -17.39
C LEU A 182 9.19 -23.87 -16.30
N GLU A 183 9.70 -25.05 -16.65
CA GLU A 183 10.40 -25.94 -15.72
C GLU A 183 11.71 -25.31 -15.24
N ASP A 184 12.57 -24.86 -16.15
CA ASP A 184 13.84 -24.20 -15.83
C ASP A 184 13.60 -22.90 -15.04
N ALA A 185 12.61 -22.12 -15.45
CA ALA A 185 12.22 -20.90 -14.73
C ALA A 185 11.76 -21.22 -13.31
N ARG A 186 10.94 -22.25 -13.09
CA ARG A 186 10.52 -22.63 -11.74
C ARG A 186 11.68 -23.16 -10.90
N ALA A 187 12.59 -23.95 -11.48
CA ALA A 187 13.77 -24.43 -10.77
C ALA A 187 14.66 -23.28 -10.28
N GLU A 188 14.95 -22.31 -11.16
CA GLU A 188 15.76 -21.14 -10.81
C GLU A 188 15.04 -20.20 -9.83
N TYR A 189 13.72 -20.03 -9.98
CA TYR A 189 12.90 -19.26 -9.06
C TYR A 189 13.02 -19.75 -7.60
N TYR A 190 12.86 -21.05 -7.38
CA TYR A 190 12.98 -21.63 -6.05
C TYR A 190 14.43 -21.67 -5.55
N ARG A 191 15.43 -21.82 -6.43
CA ARG A 191 16.86 -21.67 -6.06
C ARG A 191 17.15 -20.27 -5.51
N ARG A 192 16.63 -19.22 -6.16
CA ARG A 192 16.77 -17.82 -5.71
C ARG A 192 16.14 -17.59 -4.35
N ILE A 193 14.94 -18.12 -4.13
CA ILE A 193 14.24 -18.05 -2.83
C ILE A 193 15.06 -18.74 -1.74
N GLN A 194 15.57 -19.96 -2.01
CA GLN A 194 16.42 -20.68 -1.07
C GLN A 194 17.68 -19.90 -0.70
N LEU A 195 18.33 -19.28 -1.68
CA LEU A 195 19.51 -18.44 -1.46
C LEU A 195 19.18 -17.21 -0.60
N ALA A 196 18.05 -16.55 -0.88
CA ALA A 196 17.57 -15.41 -0.11
C ALA A 196 17.25 -15.79 1.35
N PHE A 197 16.53 -16.89 1.57
CA PHE A 197 16.20 -17.40 2.92
C PHE A 197 17.45 -17.76 3.72
N SER A 198 18.43 -18.41 3.09
CA SER A 198 19.71 -18.74 3.74
C SER A 198 20.46 -17.49 4.22
N HIS A 199 20.27 -16.35 3.55
CA HIS A 199 20.81 -15.07 4.02
C HIS A 199 19.93 -14.42 5.09
N LEU A 200 18.61 -14.47 4.96
CA LEU A 200 17.69 -13.93 5.97
C LEU A 200 17.85 -14.62 7.34
N GLU A 201 18.14 -15.93 7.39
CA GLU A 201 18.49 -16.62 8.64
C GLU A 201 19.76 -16.05 9.30
N LYS A 202 20.73 -15.59 8.50
CA LYS A 202 21.91 -14.90 9.04
C LYS A 202 21.54 -13.52 9.60
N GLU A 203 20.63 -12.81 8.96
CA GLU A 203 20.13 -11.51 9.46
C GLU A 203 19.30 -11.67 10.75
N VAL A 204 18.59 -12.80 10.90
CA VAL A 204 17.95 -13.18 12.17
C VAL A 204 18.99 -13.43 13.25
N THR A 205 20.01 -14.25 12.95
CA THR A 205 21.12 -14.53 13.88
C THR A 205 21.85 -13.24 14.29
N ALA A 206 21.98 -12.28 13.37
CA ALA A 206 22.55 -10.96 13.64
C ALA A 206 21.61 -10.02 14.42
N GLY A 207 20.37 -10.43 14.69
CA GLY A 207 19.38 -9.65 15.44
C GLY A 207 18.79 -8.46 14.67
N ARG A 208 19.02 -8.38 13.35
CA ARG A 208 18.56 -7.26 12.51
C ARG A 208 17.11 -7.42 12.08
N ILE A 209 16.65 -8.66 11.99
CA ILE A 209 15.25 -9.03 11.80
C ILE A 209 14.87 -10.11 12.81
N ARG A 210 13.59 -10.21 13.21
CA ARG A 210 13.10 -11.31 14.07
C ARG A 210 12.63 -12.51 13.26
N THR A 211 11.87 -12.23 12.21
CA THR A 211 11.33 -13.23 11.29
C THR A 211 11.41 -12.75 9.84
N TYR A 212 11.13 -13.65 8.91
CA TYR A 212 11.00 -13.29 7.50
C TYR A 212 9.83 -14.01 6.83
N GLY A 213 9.56 -13.62 5.58
CA GLY A 213 8.40 -14.10 4.85
C GLY A 213 8.40 -13.75 3.37
N ILE A 214 7.27 -13.97 2.72
CA ILE A 214 7.04 -13.59 1.32
C ILE A 214 5.74 -12.80 1.21
N SER A 215 5.79 -11.69 0.49
CA SER A 215 4.62 -11.01 -0.05
C SER A 215 4.50 -11.36 -1.53
N SER A 216 3.46 -12.07 -1.94
CA SER A 216 3.26 -12.46 -3.34
C SER A 216 1.82 -12.28 -3.78
N ASN A 217 1.63 -11.67 -4.95
CA ASN A 217 0.34 -11.59 -5.62
C ASN A 217 -0.05 -12.90 -6.29
N ALA A 218 0.90 -13.82 -6.45
CA ALA A 218 0.74 -15.10 -7.11
C ALA A 218 0.57 -16.27 -6.12
N PHE A 219 0.40 -16.00 -4.83
CA PHE A 219 -0.07 -17.00 -3.87
C PHE A 219 -1.49 -17.52 -4.15
N PRO A 220 -2.49 -16.67 -4.46
CA PRO A 220 -3.88 -17.10 -4.61
C PRO A 220 -4.29 -17.44 -6.05
N VAL A 221 -3.35 -17.55 -7.00
CA VAL A 221 -3.67 -17.88 -8.40
C VAL A 221 -3.60 -19.40 -8.64
N SER A 222 -4.21 -19.89 -9.72
CA SER A 222 -4.23 -21.34 -10.01
C SER A 222 -2.82 -21.90 -10.28
N ARG A 223 -2.67 -23.21 -10.11
CA ARG A 223 -1.39 -23.95 -10.25
C ARG A 223 -0.84 -23.92 -11.68
N GLU A 224 -1.74 -23.79 -12.64
CA GLU A 224 -1.50 -23.68 -14.07
C GLU A 224 -0.99 -22.28 -14.44
N ASN A 225 -1.16 -21.28 -13.56
CA ASN A 225 -0.61 -19.96 -13.80
C ASN A 225 0.93 -20.04 -13.83
N PRO A 226 1.59 -19.55 -14.90
CA PRO A 226 3.04 -19.58 -15.00
C PRO A 226 3.76 -18.80 -13.89
N GLN A 227 3.11 -17.79 -13.30
CA GLN A 227 3.64 -16.97 -12.20
C GLN A 227 3.35 -17.56 -10.82
N PHE A 228 2.64 -18.69 -10.72
CA PHE A 228 2.18 -19.27 -9.46
C PHE A 228 3.33 -19.46 -8.46
N THR A 229 3.15 -18.93 -7.26
CA THR A 229 4.06 -19.10 -6.14
C THR A 229 3.48 -20.12 -5.17
N SER A 230 4.03 -21.33 -5.19
CA SER A 230 3.56 -22.43 -4.34
C SER A 230 4.07 -22.25 -2.90
N LEU A 231 3.14 -22.04 -1.96
CA LEU A 231 3.46 -22.00 -0.54
C LEU A 231 3.96 -23.36 -0.05
N GLU A 232 3.46 -24.45 -0.60
CA GLU A 232 3.95 -25.81 -0.34
C GLU A 232 5.43 -25.97 -0.69
N ASN A 233 5.85 -25.61 -1.90
CA ASN A 233 7.26 -25.67 -2.28
C ASN A 233 8.14 -24.75 -1.43
N ILE A 234 7.62 -23.57 -1.05
CA ILE A 234 8.29 -22.65 -0.12
C ILE A 234 8.46 -23.31 1.25
N TRP A 235 7.40 -23.97 1.75
CA TRP A 235 7.41 -24.68 3.02
C TRP A 235 8.45 -25.82 3.02
N ASP A 236 8.54 -26.57 1.92
CA ASP A 236 9.57 -27.59 1.76
C ASP A 236 10.98 -26.99 1.77
N ILE A 237 11.19 -25.82 1.15
CA ILE A 237 12.50 -25.14 1.17
C ILE A 237 12.91 -24.76 2.59
N VAL A 238 12.00 -24.21 3.40
CA VAL A 238 12.33 -23.77 4.76
C VAL A 238 12.55 -24.94 5.72
N THR A 239 11.83 -26.04 5.55
CA THR A 239 11.91 -27.21 6.45
C THR A 239 12.99 -28.23 6.07
N ARG A 240 13.60 -28.13 4.87
CA ARG A 240 14.65 -29.06 4.41
C ARG A 240 15.84 -29.20 5.36
N ASN A 241 16.15 -28.17 6.14
CA ASN A 241 17.28 -28.17 7.08
C ASN A 241 16.85 -28.34 8.54
N GLY A 242 15.59 -28.73 8.79
CA GLY A 242 15.00 -28.88 10.12
C GLY A 242 13.90 -27.87 10.41
N ASP A 243 13.30 -27.98 11.59
CA ASP A 243 12.19 -27.12 12.04
C ASP A 243 12.69 -25.79 12.68
N ASP A 244 14.01 -25.61 12.80
CA ASP A 244 14.62 -24.39 13.33
C ASP A 244 14.77 -23.33 12.24
N HIS A 245 13.64 -22.74 11.84
CA HIS A 245 13.57 -21.67 10.84
C HIS A 245 12.73 -20.48 11.34
N HIS A 246 12.97 -19.30 10.78
CA HIS A 246 12.28 -18.06 11.15
C HIS A 246 11.31 -17.54 10.06
N PHE A 247 10.94 -18.42 9.12
CA PHE A 247 9.84 -18.15 8.18
C PHE A 247 8.49 -18.17 8.92
N ALA A 248 7.83 -17.02 8.99
CA ALA A 248 6.67 -16.84 9.87
C ALA A 248 5.47 -16.12 9.22
N LEU A 249 5.68 -15.44 8.09
CA LEU A 249 4.68 -14.53 7.53
C LEU A 249 4.50 -14.67 6.03
N VAL A 250 3.25 -14.67 5.57
CA VAL A 250 2.90 -14.53 4.16
C VAL A 250 1.96 -13.36 3.97
N GLN A 251 2.14 -12.63 2.87
CA GLN A 251 1.26 -11.54 2.48
C GLN A 251 0.70 -11.78 1.07
N MET A 252 -0.62 -11.66 0.93
CA MET A 252 -1.32 -11.97 -0.33
C MET A 252 -2.62 -11.19 -0.50
N PRO A 253 -3.09 -11.00 -1.74
CA PRO A 253 -4.32 -10.28 -1.99
C PRO A 253 -5.54 -11.15 -1.64
N LEU A 254 -6.50 -10.55 -0.95
CA LEU A 254 -7.84 -11.08 -0.75
C LEU A 254 -8.81 -9.91 -0.60
N ASN A 255 -9.89 -9.93 -1.37
CA ASN A 255 -11.01 -9.00 -1.23
C ASN A 255 -12.25 -9.60 -1.89
N ILE A 256 -13.36 -8.85 -1.88
CA ILE A 256 -14.66 -9.32 -2.40
C ILE A 256 -14.67 -9.66 -3.90
N MET A 257 -13.62 -9.32 -4.66
CA MET A 257 -13.47 -9.69 -6.08
C MET A 257 -12.31 -10.68 -6.27
N GLU A 258 -11.15 -10.41 -5.68
CA GLU A 258 -9.98 -11.30 -5.68
C GLU A 258 -10.10 -12.33 -4.56
N ARG A 259 -10.81 -13.42 -4.81
CA ARG A 259 -11.20 -14.44 -3.81
C ARG A 259 -10.30 -15.68 -3.74
N GLY A 260 -9.28 -15.75 -4.59
CA GLY A 260 -8.46 -16.94 -4.79
C GLY A 260 -7.79 -17.45 -3.51
N ALA A 261 -7.45 -16.57 -2.56
CA ALA A 261 -6.83 -17.01 -1.30
C ALA A 261 -7.72 -17.99 -0.51
N VAL A 262 -9.04 -17.89 -0.67
CA VAL A 262 -10.02 -18.78 -0.03
C VAL A 262 -10.45 -19.91 -0.97
N LEU A 263 -10.79 -19.58 -2.22
CA LEU A 263 -11.50 -20.48 -3.13
C LEU A 263 -10.60 -21.29 -4.07
N GLU A 264 -9.38 -20.83 -4.32
CA GLU A 264 -8.47 -21.49 -5.24
C GLU A 264 -7.71 -22.61 -4.51
N MET A 265 -8.01 -23.87 -4.87
CA MET A 265 -7.40 -25.05 -4.28
C MET A 265 -6.05 -25.35 -4.95
N ASN A 266 -5.07 -24.49 -4.69
CA ASN A 266 -3.76 -24.49 -5.36
C ASN A 266 -2.61 -25.08 -4.55
N GLN A 267 -2.85 -25.66 -3.37
CA GLN A 267 -1.86 -26.42 -2.60
C GLN A 267 -2.15 -27.92 -2.65
N ALA A 268 -1.25 -28.81 -2.20
CA ALA A 268 -1.52 -30.25 -2.33
C ALA A 268 -2.76 -30.68 -1.55
N GLY A 269 -3.51 -31.60 -2.16
CA GLY A 269 -4.85 -31.95 -1.71
C GLY A 269 -5.86 -30.82 -2.01
N PRO A 270 -7.06 -30.88 -1.42
CA PRO A 270 -8.10 -29.87 -1.59
C PRO A 270 -7.86 -28.69 -0.64
N LYS A 271 -6.72 -28.00 -0.79
CA LYS A 271 -6.32 -26.90 0.11
C LYS A 271 -6.03 -25.62 -0.67
N SER A 272 -6.53 -24.51 -0.15
CA SER A 272 -6.11 -23.17 -0.57
C SER A 272 -4.82 -22.75 0.13
N VAL A 273 -4.19 -21.70 -0.37
CA VAL A 273 -3.01 -21.11 0.27
C VAL A 273 -3.31 -20.63 1.70
N LEU A 274 -4.52 -20.15 1.97
CA LEU A 274 -4.94 -19.70 3.30
C LEU A 274 -5.06 -20.87 4.28
N THR A 275 -5.67 -21.98 3.84
CA THR A 275 -5.78 -23.20 4.66
C THR A 275 -4.40 -23.76 4.98
N LEU A 276 -3.50 -23.86 4.00
CA LEU A 276 -2.14 -24.35 4.24
C LEU A 276 -1.37 -23.43 5.20
N ALA A 277 -1.45 -22.10 5.02
CA ALA A 277 -0.79 -21.16 5.91
C ALA A 277 -1.25 -21.32 7.37
N HIS A 278 -2.56 -21.48 7.58
CA HIS A 278 -3.13 -21.74 8.90
C HIS A 278 -2.63 -23.06 9.51
N GLU A 279 -2.61 -24.16 8.75
CA GLU A 279 -2.08 -25.45 9.22
C GLU A 279 -0.60 -25.40 9.62
N LYS A 280 0.17 -24.53 8.96
CA LYS A 280 1.59 -24.30 9.25
C LYS A 280 1.84 -23.22 10.31
N ASN A 281 0.79 -22.71 10.96
CA ASN A 281 0.87 -21.64 11.96
C ASN A 281 1.58 -20.37 11.45
N LEU A 282 1.41 -20.06 10.16
CA LEU A 282 1.93 -18.84 9.55
C LEU A 282 0.98 -17.67 9.79
N GLY A 283 1.53 -16.49 10.02
CA GLY A 283 0.76 -15.27 9.98
C GLY A 283 0.41 -14.89 8.54
N VAL A 284 -0.85 -14.50 8.30
CA VAL A 284 -1.36 -14.11 6.99
C VAL A 284 -1.81 -12.66 6.99
N LEU A 285 -1.06 -11.82 6.27
CA LEU A 285 -1.41 -10.42 6.05
C LEU A 285 -2.13 -10.26 4.71
N ILE A 286 -3.29 -9.62 4.73
CA ILE A 286 -4.06 -9.38 3.50
C ILE A 286 -3.77 -7.98 2.97
N ASN A 287 -3.22 -7.89 1.75
CA ASN A 287 -3.08 -6.64 1.02
C ASN A 287 -4.23 -6.46 0.01
N ARG A 288 -4.36 -5.24 -0.53
CA ARG A 288 -5.46 -4.82 -1.43
C ARG A 288 -6.89 -5.09 -0.90
N PRO A 289 -7.20 -4.91 0.40
CA PRO A 289 -8.55 -5.20 0.89
C PRO A 289 -9.62 -4.26 0.32
N LEU A 290 -9.24 -3.04 -0.07
CA LEU A 290 -10.16 -1.99 -0.54
C LEU A 290 -9.91 -1.52 -1.98
N ASN A 291 -8.89 -2.04 -2.65
CA ASN A 291 -8.53 -1.67 -4.02
C ASN A 291 -8.47 -2.95 -4.86
N ALA A 292 -9.64 -3.45 -5.23
CA ALA A 292 -9.81 -4.72 -5.90
C ALA A 292 -9.54 -4.60 -7.39
N PHE A 293 -9.05 -5.67 -8.00
CA PHE A 293 -9.02 -5.84 -9.45
C PHE A 293 -10.22 -6.63 -9.94
N ASP A 294 -10.87 -6.09 -10.98
CA ASP A 294 -11.92 -6.73 -11.77
C ASP A 294 -11.44 -6.74 -13.22
N GLY A 295 -10.80 -7.85 -13.62
CA GLY A 295 -9.97 -7.90 -14.82
C GLY A 295 -8.88 -6.82 -14.79
N ASN A 296 -8.82 -5.98 -15.83
CA ASN A 296 -7.85 -4.88 -15.91
C ASN A 296 -8.35 -3.57 -15.23
N SER A 297 -9.49 -3.58 -14.54
CA SER A 297 -10.07 -2.40 -13.92
C SER A 297 -9.89 -2.39 -12.40
N LEU A 298 -9.49 -1.24 -11.86
CA LEU A 298 -9.44 -1.03 -10.42
C LEU A 298 -10.80 -0.62 -9.87
N VAL A 299 -11.23 -1.27 -8.79
CA VAL A 299 -12.47 -0.99 -8.07
C VAL A 299 -12.16 -0.63 -6.62
N ARG A 300 -12.58 0.55 -6.19
CA ARG A 300 -12.46 0.96 -4.79
C ARG A 300 -13.67 0.43 -4.00
N LEU A 301 -13.41 -0.36 -2.96
CA LEU A 301 -14.43 -0.87 -2.05
C LEU A 301 -14.63 0.11 -0.89
N ALA A 302 -15.13 1.30 -1.20
CA ALA A 302 -15.46 2.32 -0.22
C ALA A 302 -16.66 3.12 -0.73
N ASP A 303 -17.44 3.69 0.18
CA ASP A 303 -18.67 4.39 -0.18
C ASP A 303 -18.38 5.58 -1.11
N THR A 304 -19.11 5.62 -2.22
CA THR A 304 -19.13 6.77 -3.12
C THR A 304 -20.44 7.51 -2.95
N LYS A 305 -20.38 8.77 -2.48
CA LYS A 305 -21.57 9.62 -2.42
C LYS A 305 -22.06 9.92 -3.83
N ALA A 306 -23.32 9.59 -4.11
CA ALA A 306 -23.97 9.98 -5.36
C ALA A 306 -24.13 11.51 -5.39
N ALA A 307 -23.30 12.19 -6.15
CA ALA A 307 -23.56 13.58 -6.53
C ALA A 307 -24.46 13.61 -7.77
N THR A 308 -25.41 14.55 -7.81
CA THR A 308 -26.18 14.86 -9.01
C THR A 308 -25.23 15.31 -10.12
N ALA A 309 -25.32 14.68 -11.29
CA ALA A 309 -24.51 15.07 -12.44
C ALA A 309 -24.78 16.53 -12.79
N GLN A 310 -23.73 17.35 -12.80
CA GLN A 310 -23.86 18.75 -13.19
C GLN A 310 -24.07 18.86 -14.72
N PRO A 311 -24.84 19.85 -15.20
CA PRO A 311 -25.02 20.07 -16.63
C PRO A 311 -23.68 20.29 -17.34
N HIS A 312 -23.55 19.81 -18.59
CA HIS A 312 -22.32 19.93 -19.37
C HIS A 312 -21.78 21.38 -19.45
N ASP A 313 -22.67 22.36 -19.66
CA ASP A 313 -22.27 23.76 -19.74
C ASP A 313 -21.71 24.30 -18.42
N THR A 314 -22.19 23.78 -17.29
CA THR A 314 -21.66 24.13 -15.97
C THR A 314 -20.25 23.59 -15.79
N ILE A 315 -19.99 22.34 -16.21
CA ILE A 315 -18.66 21.73 -16.16
C ILE A 315 -17.69 22.50 -17.04
N ILE A 316 -18.07 22.78 -18.29
CA ILE A 316 -17.26 23.55 -19.23
C ILE A 316 -16.96 24.95 -18.66
N ARG A 317 -17.95 25.62 -18.06
CA ARG A 317 -17.75 26.93 -17.42
C ARG A 317 -16.73 26.86 -16.28
N LYS A 318 -16.83 25.87 -15.40
CA LYS A 318 -15.87 25.70 -14.29
C LYS A 318 -14.46 25.37 -14.77
N ILE A 319 -14.32 24.52 -15.79
CA ILE A 319 -13.01 24.27 -16.44
C ILE A 319 -12.45 25.57 -17.04
N ARG A 320 -13.27 26.39 -17.70
CA ARG A 320 -12.84 27.71 -18.21
C ARG A 320 -12.39 28.67 -17.10
N MET A 321 -13.00 28.60 -15.91
CA MET A 321 -12.56 29.41 -14.76
C MET A 321 -11.16 29.01 -14.30
N VAL A 322 -10.84 27.71 -14.28
CA VAL A 322 -9.48 27.22 -14.03
C VAL A 322 -8.52 27.80 -15.07
N ILE A 323 -8.78 27.61 -16.37
CA ILE A 323 -7.93 28.14 -17.46
C ILE A 323 -7.73 29.66 -17.32
N LYS A 324 -8.78 30.41 -16.99
CA LYS A 324 -8.71 31.86 -16.77
C LYS A 324 -7.83 32.21 -15.56
N SER A 325 -7.93 31.45 -14.47
CA SER A 325 -7.12 31.62 -13.27
C SER A 325 -5.65 31.31 -13.56
N GLU A 326 -5.34 30.22 -14.25
CA GLU A 326 -3.96 29.91 -14.68
C GLU A 326 -3.44 31.02 -15.62
N THR A 327 -4.28 31.52 -16.55
CA THR A 327 -3.91 32.62 -17.45
C THR A 327 -3.54 33.89 -16.72
N ARG A 328 -4.24 34.20 -15.62
CA ARG A 328 -3.91 35.33 -14.75
C ARG A 328 -2.51 35.14 -14.14
N LEU A 329 -2.16 33.93 -13.69
CA LEU A 329 -0.84 33.65 -13.14
C LEU A 329 0.27 33.98 -14.14
N TRP A 330 0.26 33.36 -15.33
CA TRP A 330 1.40 33.49 -16.25
C TRP A 330 1.41 34.78 -17.08
N ARG A 331 0.27 35.47 -17.27
CA ARG A 331 0.24 36.73 -18.04
C ARG A 331 0.31 37.99 -17.19
N LYS A 332 -0.04 37.92 -15.90
CA LYS A 332 -0.11 39.11 -15.04
C LYS A 332 0.80 38.98 -13.83
N ILE A 333 0.71 37.88 -13.07
CA ILE A 333 1.39 37.80 -11.77
C ILE A 333 2.88 37.42 -11.92
N LEU A 334 3.19 36.33 -12.63
CA LEU A 334 4.57 35.87 -12.77
C LEU A 334 5.50 36.86 -13.50
N PRO A 335 5.08 37.59 -14.55
CA PRO A 335 5.92 38.61 -15.16
C PRO A 335 6.43 39.66 -14.16
N ASP A 336 5.56 40.07 -13.23
CA ASP A 336 5.85 41.12 -12.24
C ASP A 336 6.65 40.59 -11.02
N CYS A 337 6.81 39.26 -10.90
CA CYS A 337 7.61 38.63 -9.84
C CYS A 337 9.10 38.61 -10.22
N GLU A 338 9.86 39.66 -9.92
CA GLU A 338 11.31 39.74 -10.19
C GLU A 338 12.13 38.70 -9.40
N ALA A 339 11.69 38.35 -8.19
CA ALA A 339 12.37 37.38 -7.33
C ALA A 339 12.36 35.94 -7.87
N ILE A 340 11.49 35.64 -8.84
CA ILE A 340 11.36 34.30 -9.42
C ILE A 340 12.15 34.25 -10.74
N PRO A 341 13.13 33.35 -10.90
CA PRO A 341 13.87 33.22 -12.17
C PRO A 341 12.98 32.77 -13.33
N ASP A 342 13.27 33.21 -14.56
CA ASP A 342 12.45 32.88 -15.75
C ASP A 342 12.34 31.37 -16.02
N GLY A 343 13.43 30.61 -15.81
CA GLY A 343 13.39 29.15 -15.92
C GLY A 343 12.47 28.48 -14.88
N ILE A 344 12.24 29.12 -13.74
CA ILE A 344 11.26 28.67 -12.74
C ILE A 344 9.86 29.09 -13.16
N LYS A 345 9.66 30.30 -13.69
CA LYS A 345 8.35 30.76 -14.23
C LYS A 345 7.81 29.82 -15.31
N ILE A 346 8.67 29.33 -16.20
CA ILE A 346 8.31 28.34 -17.24
C ILE A 346 7.82 27.05 -16.59
N ARG A 347 8.58 26.50 -15.63
CA ARG A 347 8.20 25.27 -14.92
C ARG A 347 6.89 25.43 -14.15
N ILE A 348 6.69 26.56 -13.46
CA ILE A 348 5.42 26.87 -12.78
C ILE A 348 4.25 26.81 -13.77
N LYS A 349 4.39 27.47 -14.94
CA LYS A 349 3.35 27.45 -15.98
C LYS A 349 3.01 26.04 -16.44
N GLU A 350 4.02 25.20 -16.68
CA GLU A 350 3.82 23.81 -17.11
C GLU A 350 3.14 22.97 -16.02
N GLN A 351 3.59 23.08 -14.77
CA GLN A 351 3.08 22.29 -13.64
C GLN A 351 1.68 22.71 -13.20
N ALA A 352 1.34 24.00 -13.29
CA ALA A 352 0.03 24.52 -12.94
C ALA A 352 -1.03 24.32 -14.03
N ALA A 353 -0.67 23.92 -15.26
CA ALA A 353 -1.59 23.78 -16.38
C ALA A 353 -2.47 22.51 -16.26
N VAL A 354 -3.58 22.63 -15.54
CA VAL A 354 -4.60 21.57 -15.36
C VAL A 354 -5.82 21.82 -16.24
N GLY A 355 -6.19 23.08 -16.46
CA GLY A 355 -7.39 23.49 -17.16
C GLY A 355 -7.48 22.94 -18.59
N ASP A 356 -6.39 23.01 -19.34
CA ASP A 356 -6.34 22.46 -20.70
C ASP A 356 -6.44 20.92 -20.71
N ALA A 357 -5.81 20.24 -19.77
CA ALA A 357 -5.96 18.78 -19.65
C ALA A 357 -7.42 18.40 -19.36
N LEU A 358 -8.08 19.09 -18.42
CA LEU A 358 -9.49 18.86 -18.14
C LEU A 358 -10.36 19.15 -19.37
N LYS A 359 -10.11 20.24 -20.09
CA LYS A 359 -10.87 20.61 -21.29
C LYS A 359 -10.89 19.49 -22.35
N HIS A 360 -9.78 18.78 -22.53
CA HIS A 360 -9.67 17.70 -23.51
C HIS A 360 -10.20 16.36 -22.99
N TYR A 361 -9.99 16.04 -21.71
CA TYR A 361 -10.18 14.68 -21.20
C TYR A 361 -11.37 14.49 -20.26
N TRP A 362 -12.08 15.54 -19.84
CA TRP A 362 -13.10 15.44 -18.79
C TRP A 362 -14.25 14.46 -19.05
N LYS A 363 -14.52 14.09 -20.31
CA LYS A 363 -15.52 13.08 -20.67
C LYS A 363 -14.96 11.66 -20.72
N ASN A 364 -13.65 11.51 -20.86
CA ASN A 364 -13.01 10.27 -21.30
C ASN A 364 -12.12 9.62 -20.23
N PHE A 365 -12.36 9.91 -18.94
CA PHE A 365 -11.69 9.17 -17.86
C PHE A 365 -12.20 7.73 -17.71
N GLY A 366 -13.34 7.37 -18.30
CA GLY A 366 -13.89 6.01 -18.31
C GLY A 366 -14.56 5.58 -17.01
N SER A 367 -14.00 5.91 -15.84
CA SER A 367 -14.59 5.60 -14.54
C SER A 367 -14.28 6.66 -13.48
N TYR A 368 -15.06 6.66 -12.40
CA TYR A 368 -14.84 7.56 -11.25
C TYR A 368 -13.46 7.33 -10.61
N GLU A 369 -12.99 6.08 -10.57
CA GLU A 369 -11.68 5.77 -9.99
C GLU A 369 -10.51 6.19 -10.87
N ARG A 370 -10.62 6.02 -12.19
CA ARG A 370 -9.59 6.52 -13.11
C ARG A 370 -9.54 8.05 -13.11
N TRP A 371 -10.69 8.72 -12.94
CA TRP A 371 -10.74 10.15 -12.66
C TRP A 371 -10.01 10.50 -11.35
N ARG A 372 -10.38 9.86 -10.23
CA ARG A 372 -9.74 10.13 -8.91
C ARG A 372 -8.25 9.84 -8.91
N GLN A 373 -7.82 8.78 -9.59
CA GLN A 373 -6.41 8.45 -9.75
C GLN A 373 -5.70 9.56 -10.49
N THR A 374 -6.15 9.94 -11.69
CA THR A 374 -5.54 11.05 -12.44
C THR A 374 -5.51 12.34 -11.62
N LYS A 375 -6.61 12.68 -10.93
CA LYS A 375 -6.66 13.86 -10.05
C LYS A 375 -5.56 13.82 -8.99
N ASN A 376 -5.46 12.72 -8.24
CA ASN A 376 -4.58 12.63 -7.08
C ASN A 376 -3.12 12.29 -7.40
N SER A 377 -2.83 11.64 -8.54
CA SER A 377 -1.47 11.23 -8.92
C SER A 377 -0.85 12.12 -9.98
N MET A 378 -1.65 12.81 -10.80
CA MET A 378 -1.15 13.64 -11.90
C MET A 378 -1.40 15.12 -11.63
N PHE A 379 -2.64 15.55 -11.34
CA PHE A 379 -2.94 16.98 -11.26
C PHE A 379 -2.56 17.60 -9.91
N LEU A 380 -3.06 17.03 -8.82
CA LEU A 380 -2.95 17.64 -7.48
C LEU A 380 -1.50 17.78 -7.00
N PRO A 381 -0.60 16.78 -7.13
CA PRO A 381 0.78 16.93 -6.67
C PRO A 381 1.55 18.04 -7.39
N ARG A 382 1.32 18.20 -8.69
CA ARG A 382 1.96 19.24 -9.52
C ARG A 382 1.53 20.63 -9.10
N VAL A 383 0.22 20.82 -8.92
CA VAL A 383 -0.35 22.10 -8.45
C VAL A 383 0.10 22.39 -7.02
N GLN A 384 0.09 21.39 -6.13
CA GLN A 384 0.49 21.60 -4.74
C GLN A 384 1.96 22.03 -4.65
N GLY A 385 2.87 21.40 -5.40
CA GLY A 385 4.26 21.83 -5.45
C GLY A 385 4.43 23.28 -5.94
N VAL A 386 3.59 23.73 -6.87
CA VAL A 386 3.54 25.14 -7.28
C VAL A 386 3.02 26.02 -6.15
N PHE A 387 1.95 25.63 -5.46
CA PHE A 387 1.40 26.38 -4.33
C PHE A 387 2.41 26.53 -3.20
N ASP A 388 3.09 25.45 -2.82
CA ASP A 388 4.07 25.46 -1.73
C ASP A 388 5.25 26.39 -2.07
N TYR A 389 5.75 26.33 -3.31
CA TYR A 389 6.81 27.23 -3.79
C TYR A 389 6.36 28.69 -3.81
N LEU A 390 5.18 28.98 -4.37
CA LEU A 390 4.66 30.35 -4.46
C LEU A 390 4.30 30.93 -3.09
N ALA A 391 3.83 30.09 -2.15
CA ALA A 391 3.54 30.51 -0.78
C ALA A 391 4.80 31.01 -0.05
N GLN A 392 5.95 30.40 -0.28
CA GLN A 392 7.24 30.87 0.27
C GLN A 392 7.67 32.24 -0.29
N GLN A 393 7.11 32.65 -1.42
CA GLN A 393 7.39 33.93 -2.08
C GLN A 393 6.26 34.95 -1.87
N ALA A 394 5.18 34.57 -1.16
CA ALA A 394 3.97 35.36 -1.07
C ALA A 394 4.16 36.68 -0.30
N ASP A 395 5.07 36.70 0.69
CA ASP A 395 5.41 37.92 1.44
C ASP A 395 6.01 39.02 0.55
N ALA A 396 6.68 38.63 -0.54
CA ALA A 396 7.28 39.55 -1.50
C ALA A 396 6.30 40.05 -2.57
N HIS A 397 5.13 39.42 -2.73
CA HIS A 397 4.17 39.78 -3.78
C HIS A 397 2.73 39.45 -3.38
N ALA A 398 1.98 40.46 -2.91
CA ALA A 398 0.64 40.32 -2.33
C ALA A 398 -0.38 39.58 -3.22
N ASP A 399 -0.24 39.67 -4.55
CA ASP A 399 -1.11 38.99 -5.51
C ASP A 399 -0.97 37.46 -5.52
N LEU A 400 0.14 36.90 -5.04
CA LEU A 400 0.41 35.46 -5.04
C LEU A 400 -0.51 34.71 -4.07
N ALA A 401 -0.59 35.17 -2.81
CA ALA A 401 -1.44 34.55 -1.80
C ALA A 401 -2.92 34.51 -2.25
N GLY A 402 -3.43 35.65 -2.72
CA GLY A 402 -4.80 35.74 -3.22
C GLY A 402 -5.05 34.90 -4.47
N TRP A 403 -4.04 34.73 -5.34
CA TRP A 403 -4.15 33.83 -6.47
C TRP A 403 -4.18 32.36 -6.05
N ILE A 404 -3.32 31.92 -5.11
CA ILE A 404 -3.27 30.54 -4.62
C ILE A 404 -4.65 30.13 -4.09
N GLU A 405 -5.25 30.95 -3.21
CA GLU A 405 -6.56 30.69 -2.63
C GLU A 405 -7.66 30.62 -3.71
N ALA A 406 -7.73 31.64 -4.58
CA ALA A 406 -8.74 31.69 -5.65
C ALA A 406 -8.57 30.56 -6.68
N HIS A 407 -7.33 30.17 -6.98
CA HIS A 407 -7.04 29.07 -7.91
C HIS A 407 -7.39 27.72 -7.30
N ALA A 408 -7.06 27.49 -6.03
CA ALA A 408 -7.45 26.30 -5.30
C ALA A 408 -8.98 26.13 -5.29
N ALA A 409 -9.73 27.20 -5.04
CA ALA A 409 -11.19 27.19 -5.12
C ALA A 409 -11.70 26.84 -6.53
N CYS A 410 -11.14 27.45 -7.59
CA CYS A 410 -11.50 27.13 -8.98
C CYS A 410 -11.24 25.66 -9.33
N LEU A 411 -10.10 25.12 -8.90
CA LEU A 411 -9.73 23.73 -9.12
C LEU A 411 -10.69 22.78 -8.41
N GLU A 412 -10.99 23.02 -7.14
CA GLU A 412 -11.92 22.18 -6.38
C GLU A 412 -13.31 22.19 -7.00
N ASP A 413 -13.76 23.35 -7.47
CA ASP A 413 -15.02 23.52 -8.20
C ASP A 413 -15.04 22.68 -9.48
N ALA A 414 -14.01 22.80 -10.32
CA ALA A 414 -13.89 22.07 -11.57
C ALA A 414 -13.76 20.56 -11.33
N PHE A 415 -12.95 20.16 -10.34
CA PHE A 415 -12.78 18.76 -9.98
C PHE A 415 -14.07 18.12 -9.48
N THR A 416 -14.84 18.84 -8.65
CA THR A 416 -16.16 18.39 -8.20
C THR A 416 -17.13 18.27 -9.36
N ALA A 417 -17.11 19.22 -10.29
CA ALA A 417 -17.97 19.20 -11.47
C ALA A 417 -17.66 18.02 -12.40
N VAL A 418 -16.38 17.75 -12.69
CA VAL A 418 -15.95 16.58 -13.48
C VAL A 418 -16.27 15.28 -12.74
N ALA A 419 -16.05 15.22 -11.43
CA ALA A 419 -16.39 14.05 -10.61
C ALA A 419 -17.88 13.67 -10.72
N SER A 420 -18.77 14.66 -10.80
CA SER A 420 -20.22 14.46 -10.86
C SER A 420 -20.69 13.66 -12.09
N GLN A 421 -19.89 13.63 -13.16
CA GLN A 421 -20.18 12.85 -14.38
C GLN A 421 -20.05 11.35 -14.14
N TYR A 422 -19.21 10.95 -13.19
CA TYR A 422 -18.88 9.56 -12.95
C TYR A 422 -19.47 9.04 -11.62
N SER A 423 -19.84 9.92 -10.70
CA SER A 423 -20.30 9.56 -9.35
C SER A 423 -21.57 8.72 -9.33
N ALA A 424 -22.53 8.97 -10.23
CA ALA A 424 -23.78 8.23 -10.25
C ALA A 424 -23.58 6.75 -10.62
N ALA A 425 -22.74 6.46 -11.62
CA ALA A 425 -22.40 5.09 -12.00
C ALA A 425 -21.59 4.38 -10.89
N ALA A 426 -20.64 5.08 -10.28
CA ALA A 426 -19.86 4.55 -9.16
C ALA A 426 -20.72 4.27 -7.92
N ALA A 427 -21.68 5.14 -7.60
CA ALA A 427 -22.62 4.93 -6.51
C ALA A 427 -23.53 3.72 -6.76
N ARG A 428 -24.07 3.55 -7.98
CA ARG A 428 -24.83 2.34 -8.34
C ARG A 428 -24.01 1.07 -8.17
N ARG A 429 -22.76 1.08 -8.64
CA ARG A 429 -21.84 -0.05 -8.47
C ARG A 429 -21.57 -0.35 -6.98
N THR A 430 -21.35 0.68 -6.17
CA THR A 430 -21.17 0.58 -4.70
C THR A 430 -22.39 -0.09 -4.07
N THR A 431 -23.61 0.35 -4.42
CA THR A 431 -24.86 -0.25 -3.94
C THR A 431 -25.00 -1.71 -4.33
N SER A 432 -24.69 -2.07 -5.58
CA SER A 432 -24.74 -3.46 -6.04
C SER A 432 -23.74 -4.36 -5.30
N ILE A 433 -22.51 -3.89 -5.09
CA ILE A 433 -21.50 -4.62 -4.34
C ILE A 433 -21.96 -4.81 -2.89
N ARG A 434 -22.47 -3.76 -2.24
CA ARG A 434 -22.98 -3.85 -0.87
C ARG A 434 -24.12 -4.86 -0.78
N ALA A 435 -25.05 -4.86 -1.74
CA ALA A 435 -26.13 -5.84 -1.79
C ALA A 435 -25.61 -7.27 -1.93
N ALA A 436 -24.58 -7.51 -2.76
CA ALA A 436 -23.94 -8.82 -2.89
C ALA A 436 -23.30 -9.28 -1.57
N ILE A 437 -22.52 -8.41 -0.92
CA ILE A 437 -21.92 -8.69 0.40
C ILE A 437 -23.00 -9.01 1.45
N SER A 438 -24.09 -8.23 1.48
CA SER A 438 -25.18 -8.46 2.42
C SER A 438 -25.96 -9.75 2.15
N ALA A 439 -26.10 -10.16 0.89
CA ALA A 439 -26.75 -11.40 0.51
C ALA A 439 -25.86 -12.63 0.81
N ALA A 440 -24.55 -12.45 0.69
CA ALA A 440 -23.56 -13.51 0.88
C ALA A 440 -23.46 -13.98 2.34
N ASP A 441 -23.55 -13.05 3.29
CA ASP A 441 -23.41 -13.38 4.71
C ASP A 441 -24.15 -12.37 5.63
N PRO A 442 -25.05 -12.84 6.51
CA PRO A 442 -25.76 -11.97 7.45
C PRO A 442 -24.84 -11.23 8.43
N ASP A 443 -23.66 -11.76 8.75
CA ASP A 443 -22.68 -11.06 9.59
C ASP A 443 -22.03 -9.92 8.82
N TRP A 444 -21.69 -10.12 7.54
CA TRP A 444 -21.12 -9.07 6.70
C TRP A 444 -22.10 -7.94 6.43
N ALA A 445 -23.41 -8.25 6.37
CA ALA A 445 -24.49 -7.27 6.21
C ALA A 445 -24.57 -6.23 7.35
N ARG A 446 -23.99 -6.51 8.52
CA ARG A 446 -24.02 -5.60 9.69
C ARG A 446 -23.14 -4.37 9.54
N ALA A 447 -22.20 -4.39 8.60
CA ALA A 447 -21.27 -3.28 8.39
C ALA A 447 -21.99 -2.00 7.91
N HIS A 448 -21.55 -0.85 8.41
CA HIS A 448 -22.21 0.43 8.12
C HIS A 448 -21.81 1.01 6.77
N SER A 449 -20.58 0.79 6.32
CA SER A 449 -20.03 1.26 5.04
C SER A 449 -19.53 0.08 4.18
N LEU A 450 -19.33 0.31 2.87
CA LEU A 450 -18.74 -0.71 2.00
C LEU A 450 -17.31 -1.09 2.43
N SER A 451 -16.51 -0.14 2.90
CA SER A 451 -15.15 -0.42 3.39
C SER A 451 -15.14 -1.31 4.61
N GLN A 452 -16.04 -1.04 5.56
CA GLN A 452 -16.21 -1.89 6.75
C GLN A 452 -16.71 -3.29 6.36
N GLY A 453 -17.67 -3.39 5.42
CA GLY A 453 -18.16 -4.69 4.95
C GLY A 453 -17.07 -5.53 4.27
N ALA A 454 -16.22 -4.89 3.45
CA ALA A 454 -15.08 -5.55 2.81
C ALA A 454 -14.04 -6.00 3.84
N VAL A 455 -13.69 -5.15 4.83
CA VAL A 455 -12.75 -5.52 5.89
C VAL A 455 -13.32 -6.61 6.78
N ARG A 456 -14.60 -6.52 7.16
CA ARG A 456 -15.34 -7.54 7.94
C ARG A 456 -15.28 -8.90 7.25
N ALA A 457 -15.55 -8.97 5.95
CA ALA A 457 -15.48 -10.22 5.20
C ALA A 457 -14.12 -10.89 5.35
N ILE A 458 -13.05 -10.12 5.19
CA ILE A 458 -11.68 -10.61 5.28
C ILE A 458 -11.31 -11.02 6.72
N ARG A 459 -11.46 -10.13 7.71
CA ARG A 459 -11.06 -10.41 9.11
C ARG A 459 -11.87 -11.51 9.80
N SER A 460 -13.07 -11.79 9.29
CA SER A 460 -13.92 -12.86 9.80
C SER A 460 -13.66 -14.21 9.12
N THR A 461 -12.68 -14.28 8.21
CA THR A 461 -12.28 -15.51 7.51
C THR A 461 -11.13 -16.19 8.25
N LYS A 462 -11.27 -17.48 8.52
CA LYS A 462 -10.28 -18.28 9.24
C LYS A 462 -8.97 -18.37 8.46
N GLY A 463 -7.86 -18.29 9.20
CA GLY A 463 -6.51 -18.24 8.65
C GLY A 463 -6.00 -16.83 8.37
N VAL A 464 -6.87 -15.81 8.30
CA VAL A 464 -6.41 -14.41 8.18
C VAL A 464 -5.95 -13.89 9.54
N SER A 465 -4.75 -13.31 9.59
CA SER A 465 -4.21 -12.68 10.81
C SER A 465 -4.57 -11.20 10.90
N ALA A 466 -4.34 -10.44 9.81
CA ALA A 466 -4.65 -9.01 9.79
C ALA A 466 -4.91 -8.49 8.36
N VAL A 467 -5.72 -7.44 8.28
CA VAL A 467 -6.08 -6.75 7.04
C VAL A 467 -5.29 -5.44 6.91
N LEU A 468 -4.46 -5.31 5.88
CA LEU A 468 -3.61 -4.11 5.69
C LEU A 468 -4.36 -3.00 4.97
N VAL A 469 -4.72 -1.94 5.70
CA VAL A 469 -5.51 -0.83 5.18
C VAL A 469 -4.64 0.43 5.03
N GLY A 470 -4.68 1.05 3.85
CA GLY A 470 -4.04 2.33 3.57
C GLY A 470 -4.76 3.50 4.24
N MET A 471 -4.59 3.66 5.55
CA MET A 471 -5.25 4.66 6.41
C MET A 471 -4.57 6.04 6.33
N ARG A 472 -4.50 6.61 5.12
CA ARG A 472 -3.73 7.84 4.84
C ARG A 472 -4.31 9.13 5.45
N ARG A 473 -5.39 9.06 6.22
CA ARG A 473 -6.07 10.20 6.85
C ARG A 473 -6.69 9.74 8.17
N PRO A 474 -6.78 10.61 9.19
CA PRO A 474 -7.49 10.35 10.45
C PRO A 474 -8.87 9.68 10.25
N ALA A 475 -9.71 10.23 9.36
CA ALA A 475 -11.03 9.68 9.09
C ALA A 475 -11.03 8.24 8.54
N TYR A 476 -9.94 7.78 7.91
CA TYR A 476 -9.81 6.38 7.48
C TYR A 476 -9.43 5.48 8.64
N VAL A 477 -8.68 6.01 9.62
CA VAL A 477 -8.39 5.31 10.88
C VAL A 477 -9.68 5.13 11.66
N ASP A 478 -10.50 6.18 11.79
CA ASP A 478 -11.80 6.14 12.47
C ASP A 478 -12.75 5.09 11.86
N ASP A 479 -12.86 5.03 10.52
CA ASP A 479 -13.70 4.07 9.81
C ASP A 479 -13.30 2.62 10.13
N ILE A 480 -12.00 2.34 10.16
CA ILE A 480 -11.48 1.00 10.47
C ILE A 480 -11.61 0.66 11.95
N LEU A 481 -11.30 1.59 12.85
CA LEU A 481 -11.47 1.38 14.30
C LEU A 481 -12.93 1.11 14.66
N THR A 482 -13.87 1.82 14.02
CA THR A 482 -15.31 1.60 14.21
C THR A 482 -15.69 0.14 13.89
N GLU A 483 -15.16 -0.41 12.81
CA GLU A 483 -15.37 -1.83 12.47
C GLU A 483 -14.62 -2.75 13.44
N LEU A 484 -13.35 -2.47 13.78
CA LEU A 484 -12.58 -3.31 14.70
C LEU A 484 -13.20 -3.45 16.10
N GLN A 485 -13.99 -2.46 16.52
CA GLN A 485 -14.77 -2.50 17.77
C GLN A 485 -16.01 -3.39 17.72
N GLN A 486 -16.45 -3.76 16.53
CA GLN A 486 -17.55 -4.70 16.37
C GLN A 486 -17.04 -6.14 16.48
N PRO A 487 -17.72 -7.01 17.27
CA PRO A 487 -17.36 -8.41 17.35
C PRO A 487 -17.59 -9.10 16.00
N VAL A 488 -16.69 -10.03 15.68
CA VAL A 488 -16.76 -10.91 14.51
C VAL A 488 -16.43 -12.33 14.94
N GLN A 489 -17.14 -13.31 14.39
CA GLN A 489 -16.76 -14.70 14.53
C GLN A 489 -15.90 -15.10 13.35
N THR A 490 -14.72 -15.64 13.62
CA THR A 490 -13.82 -16.17 12.60
C THR A 490 -14.20 -17.61 12.24
N THR A 491 -14.59 -17.84 10.99
CA THR A 491 -14.98 -19.18 10.46
C THR A 491 -14.43 -19.36 9.04
N GLU A 492 -14.53 -20.56 8.45
CA GLU A 492 -14.00 -20.83 7.10
C GLU A 492 -14.64 -19.93 6.02
N ARG A 493 -15.93 -19.62 6.14
CA ARG A 493 -16.73 -18.76 5.23
C ARG A 493 -16.68 -19.10 3.73
N ALA A 494 -16.23 -20.30 3.34
CA ALA A 494 -16.11 -20.71 1.94
C ALA A 494 -17.42 -20.49 1.16
N GLY A 495 -18.57 -20.94 1.68
CA GLY A 495 -19.87 -20.73 1.03
C GLY A 495 -20.26 -19.25 0.88
N SER A 496 -19.94 -18.41 1.86
CA SER A 496 -20.16 -16.96 1.77
C SER A 496 -19.29 -16.35 0.67
N TRP A 497 -18.02 -16.74 0.58
CA TRP A 497 -17.11 -16.30 -0.49
C TRP A 497 -17.52 -16.81 -1.87
N GLU A 498 -18.04 -18.04 -1.99
CA GLU A 498 -18.56 -18.60 -3.25
C GLU A 498 -19.80 -17.85 -3.76
N SER A 499 -20.61 -17.32 -2.85
CA SER A 499 -21.86 -16.61 -3.19
C SER A 499 -21.67 -15.18 -3.73
N LEU A 500 -20.46 -14.62 -3.61
CA LEU A 500 -20.06 -13.33 -4.21
C LEU A 500 -19.82 -13.44 -5.72
#